data_AF-A0A015JNY7-F1
#
_entry.id   AF-A0A015JNY7-F1
#
_cell.length_a   1.000
_cell.length_b   1.000
_cell.length_c   1.000
_cell.angle_alpha   90.00
_cell.angle_beta   90.00
_cell.angle_gamma   90.00
#
_symmetry.space_group_name_H-M   'P 1'
#
loop_
_entity.id
_entity.type
_entity.pdbx_description
1 polymer ?
#
loop_
_entity_poly.entity_id
_entity_poly.type
_entity_poly.pdbx_seq_one_letter_code
_entity_poly.pdbx_strand_id
1 'polypeptide(L)'
;MSFAWLVLDNDNLILESSSDVIPLTYPSALRSETFALLSVLKALAPYSSATVNTDCASPISLWSQFVDKPFLPKLLRQPNHLLWLSIRHHIHNKHLSITPQKVPAHADDM
;
A
#
# COMPACT_ATOMS: atom_id res chain seq x y z
N MET A 1 16.23 2.50 -4.40
CA MET A 1 15.05 2.75 -3.54
C MET A 1 14.67 1.44 -2.91
N SER A 2 14.36 1.43 -1.64
CA SER A 2 13.91 0.27 -0.88
C SER A 2 12.48 0.48 -0.40
N PHE A 3 11.88 -0.58 0.14
CA PHE A 3 10.67 -0.50 0.93
C PHE A 3 10.87 -1.23 2.26
N ALA A 4 10.02 -0.91 3.22
CA ALA A 4 9.83 -1.70 4.42
C ALA A 4 8.37 -1.59 4.87
N TRP A 5 7.86 -2.65 5.47
CA TRP A 5 6.58 -2.64 6.18
C TRP A 5 6.62 -3.60 7.36
N LEU A 6 5.71 -3.38 8.30
CA LEU A 6 5.50 -4.17 9.51
C LEU A 6 3.99 -4.32 9.71
N VAL A 7 3.55 -5.53 10.03
CA VAL A 7 2.17 -5.83 10.43
C VAL A 7 2.16 -6.05 11.93
N LEU A 8 1.23 -5.35 12.60
CA LEU A 8 0.98 -5.47 14.02
C LEU A 8 -0.37 -6.14 14.26
N ASP A 9 -0.49 -6.86 15.37
CA ASP A 9 -1.79 -7.27 15.89
C ASP A 9 -2.45 -6.17 16.74
N ASN A 10 -3.57 -6.49 17.36
CA ASN A 10 -4.32 -5.57 18.21
C ASN A 10 -3.60 -5.21 19.52
N ASP A 11 -2.64 -6.04 19.95
CA ASP A 11 -1.83 -5.82 21.15
C ASP A 11 -0.49 -5.12 20.81
N ASN A 12 -0.35 -4.63 19.57
CA ASN A 12 0.85 -4.02 19.00
C ASN A 12 2.06 -4.98 18.92
N LEU A 13 1.83 -6.29 18.92
CA LEU A 13 2.88 -7.27 18.70
C LEU A 13 3.14 -7.42 17.21
N ILE A 14 4.41 -7.62 16.85
CA ILE A 14 4.82 -7.83 15.48
C ILE A 14 4.36 -9.21 15.02
N LEU A 15 3.48 -9.23 14.02
CA LEU A 15 3.06 -10.47 13.35
C LEU A 15 4.03 -10.84 12.22
N GLU A 16 4.39 -9.85 11.38
CA GLU A 16 5.22 -10.07 10.22
C GLU A 16 5.89 -8.76 9.78
N SER A 17 7.05 -8.84 9.14
CA SER A 17 7.74 -7.69 8.55
C SER A 17 8.45 -8.09 7.26
N SER A 18 8.67 -7.10 6.39
CA SER A 18 9.49 -7.29 5.19
C SER A 18 10.17 -5.99 4.81
N SER A 19 11.39 -6.10 4.29
CA SER A 19 12.13 -5.01 3.69
C SER A 19 13.02 -5.52 2.57
N ASP A 20 13.06 -4.82 1.45
CA ASP A 20 13.96 -5.18 0.33
C ASP A 20 14.21 -3.97 -0.60
N VAL A 21 15.13 -4.13 -1.54
CA VAL A 21 15.40 -3.18 -2.62
C VAL A 21 14.39 -3.37 -3.75
N ILE A 22 13.80 -2.27 -4.20
CA ILE A 22 12.81 -2.30 -5.28
C ILE A 22 13.55 -2.30 -6.62
N PRO A 23 13.16 -3.17 -7.57
CA PRO A 23 13.67 -3.13 -8.93
C PRO A 23 13.55 -1.73 -9.55
N LEU A 24 14.61 -1.31 -10.25
CA LEU A 24 14.67 0.02 -10.87
C LEU A 24 13.71 0.19 -12.06
N THR A 25 13.04 -0.88 -12.49
CA THR A 25 12.14 -0.94 -13.65
C THR A 25 10.83 -0.19 -13.47
N TYR A 26 10.39 0.08 -12.23
CA TYR A 26 9.18 0.86 -11.98
C TYR A 26 9.47 2.37 -12.03
N PRO A 27 8.54 3.20 -12.52
CA PRO A 27 8.61 4.66 -12.39
C PRO A 27 8.93 5.11 -10.97
N SER A 28 9.83 6.08 -10.81
CA SER A 28 10.36 6.50 -9.50
C SER A 28 9.32 7.16 -8.59
N ALA A 29 8.36 7.89 -9.16
CA ALA A 29 7.34 8.62 -8.40
C ALA A 29 6.50 7.68 -7.53
N LEU A 30 6.58 7.80 -6.21
CA LEU A 30 5.85 6.99 -5.22
C LEU A 30 6.15 5.48 -5.29
N ARG A 31 7.31 5.10 -5.86
CA ARG A 31 7.67 3.71 -6.08
C ARG A 31 7.75 2.92 -4.78
N SER A 32 8.40 3.50 -3.77
CA SER A 32 8.60 2.88 -2.45
C SER A 32 7.28 2.60 -1.76
N GLU A 33 6.42 3.60 -1.71
CA GLU A 33 5.17 3.57 -0.97
C GLU A 33 4.17 2.64 -1.66
N THR A 34 4.06 2.73 -2.99
CA THR A 34 3.15 1.86 -3.76
C THR A 34 3.60 0.40 -3.72
N PHE A 35 4.91 0.15 -3.80
CA PHE A 35 5.44 -1.22 -3.74
C PHE A 35 5.34 -1.81 -2.33
N ALA A 36 5.61 -1.03 -1.28
CA ALA A 36 5.40 -1.44 0.11
C ALA A 36 3.94 -1.88 0.34
N LEU A 37 2.99 -1.06 -0.14
CA LEU A 37 1.57 -1.37 -0.07
C LEU A 37 1.22 -2.67 -0.80
N LEU A 38 1.70 -2.85 -2.04
CA LEU A 38 1.49 -4.11 -2.77
C LEU A 38 2.09 -5.31 -2.01
N SER A 39 3.28 -5.14 -1.45
CA SER A 39 3.99 -6.21 -0.73
C SER A 39 3.24 -6.64 0.52
N VAL A 40 2.76 -5.70 1.36
CA VAL A 40 1.99 -6.05 2.55
C VAL A 40 0.66 -6.74 2.19
N LEU A 41 -0.06 -6.27 1.17
CA LEU A 41 -1.31 -6.91 0.72
C LEU A 41 -1.10 -8.35 0.22
N LYS A 42 0.09 -8.66 -0.29
CA LYS A 42 0.48 -10.03 -0.66
C LYS A 42 0.72 -10.91 0.56
N ALA A 43 1.18 -10.36 1.67
CA ALA A 43 1.38 -11.09 2.93
C ALA A 43 0.04 -11.36 3.67
N LEU A 44 -0.91 -10.43 3.60
CA LEU A 44 -2.19 -10.56 4.32
C LEU A 44 -2.99 -11.82 3.93
N ALA A 45 -3.61 -12.46 4.93
CA ALA A 45 -4.49 -13.60 4.74
C ALA A 45 -5.79 -13.20 4.02
N PRO A 46 -6.44 -14.11 3.25
CA PRO A 46 -7.76 -13.84 2.70
C PRO A 46 -8.80 -13.48 3.78
N TYR A 47 -9.74 -12.60 3.45
CA TYR A 47 -10.81 -12.10 4.31
C TYR A 47 -10.33 -11.30 5.54
N SER A 48 -9.05 -10.94 5.62
CA SER A 48 -8.53 -10.11 6.71
C SER A 48 -8.90 -8.64 6.54
N SER A 49 -9.02 -7.94 7.66
CA SER A 49 -9.12 -6.48 7.72
C SER A 49 -7.84 -5.89 8.29
N ALA A 50 -7.35 -4.79 7.71
CA ALA A 50 -6.14 -4.12 8.21
C ALA A 50 -6.19 -2.61 7.95
N THR A 51 -5.60 -1.84 8.86
CA THR A 51 -5.33 -0.42 8.67
C THR A 51 -3.90 -0.26 8.19
N VAL A 52 -3.70 0.41 7.06
CA VAL A 52 -2.36 0.72 6.55
C VAL A 52 -1.99 2.13 6.95
N ASN A 53 -1.10 2.23 7.93
CA ASN A 53 -0.54 3.51 8.38
C ASN A 53 0.60 3.93 7.45
N THR A 54 0.54 5.16 6.93
CA THR A 54 1.61 5.75 6.12
C THR A 54 1.75 7.24 6.41
N ASP A 55 2.97 7.74 6.42
CA ASP A 55 3.26 9.17 6.51
C ASP A 55 3.01 9.92 5.19
N CYS A 56 2.92 9.18 4.08
CA CYS A 56 2.68 9.72 2.75
C CYS A 56 1.18 9.84 2.46
N ALA A 57 0.71 11.05 2.12
CA ALA A 57 -0.67 11.27 1.70
C ALA A 57 -0.97 10.73 0.29
N SER A 58 0.05 10.56 -0.55
CA SER A 58 -0.13 10.29 -1.98
C SER A 58 -0.74 8.92 -2.27
N PRO A 59 -0.33 7.80 -1.61
CA PRO A 59 -1.00 6.52 -1.73
C PRO A 59 -2.49 6.59 -1.36
N ILE A 60 -2.85 7.36 -0.34
CA ILE A 60 -4.25 7.52 0.11
C ILE A 60 -5.07 8.23 -0.97
N SER A 61 -4.54 9.30 -1.54
CA SER A 61 -5.19 10.02 -2.64
C SER A 61 -5.37 9.13 -3.89
N LEU A 62 -4.36 8.32 -4.21
CA LEU A 62 -4.41 7.41 -5.36
C LEU A 62 -5.31 6.19 -5.11
N TRP A 63 -5.40 5.71 -3.87
CA TRP A 63 -6.31 4.66 -3.46
C TRP A 63 -7.74 4.96 -3.89
N SER A 64 -8.22 6.18 -3.59
CA SER A 64 -9.57 6.61 -3.98
C SER A 64 -9.83 6.61 -5.49
N GLN A 65 -8.77 6.67 -6.31
CA GLN A 65 -8.87 6.69 -7.77
C GLN A 65 -8.77 5.29 -8.38
N PHE A 66 -7.93 4.44 -7.82
CA PHE A 66 -7.61 3.12 -8.36
C PHE A 66 -8.40 1.97 -7.71
N VAL A 67 -8.75 2.10 -6.43
CA VAL A 67 -9.38 1.02 -5.65
C VAL A 67 -10.88 1.27 -5.52
N ASP A 68 -11.26 2.42 -4.97
CA ASP A 68 -12.65 2.70 -4.59
C ASP A 68 -13.58 2.95 -5.80
N LYS A 69 -13.01 3.38 -6.92
CA LYS A 69 -13.76 3.72 -8.14
C LYS A 69 -13.67 2.61 -9.18
N PRO A 70 -14.69 2.48 -10.06
CA PRO A 70 -14.59 1.64 -11.24
C PRO A 70 -13.39 2.01 -12.11
N PHE A 71 -12.83 1.02 -12.80
CA PHE A 71 -11.71 1.24 -13.69
C PHE A 71 -12.04 2.26 -14.79
N LEU A 72 -11.12 3.20 -15.03
CA LEU A 72 -11.20 4.14 -16.14
C LEU A 72 -9.93 4.02 -17.00
N PRO A 73 -10.04 3.97 -18.35
CA PRO A 73 -8.86 3.84 -19.22
C PRO A 73 -7.77 4.90 -19.02
N LYS A 74 -8.15 6.12 -18.59
CA LYS A 74 -7.20 7.21 -18.27
C LYS A 74 -6.21 6.84 -17.15
N LEU A 75 -6.54 5.88 -16.29
CA LEU A 75 -5.66 5.41 -15.22
C LEU A 75 -4.40 4.73 -15.76
N LEU A 76 -4.46 4.14 -16.96
CA LEU A 76 -3.30 3.52 -17.62
C LEU A 76 -2.20 4.53 -18.00
N ARG A 77 -2.52 5.83 -18.01
CA ARG A 77 -1.54 6.90 -18.27
C ARG A 77 -0.82 7.38 -17.01
N GLN A 78 -1.28 6.96 -15.83
CA GLN A 78 -0.65 7.33 -14.57
C GLN A 78 0.63 6.52 -14.36
N PRO A 79 1.66 7.09 -13.70
CA PRO A 79 2.82 6.32 -13.29
C PRO A 79 2.39 5.20 -12.34
N ASN A 80 3.10 4.08 -12.37
CA ASN A 80 2.85 2.93 -11.50
C ASN A 80 1.43 2.34 -11.62
N HIS A 81 0.68 2.60 -12.70
CA HIS A 81 -0.66 2.05 -12.90
C HIS A 81 -0.71 0.52 -12.80
N LEU A 82 0.34 -0.20 -13.25
CA LEU A 82 0.42 -1.66 -13.10
C LEU A 82 0.50 -2.10 -11.63
N LEU A 83 1.24 -1.37 -10.79
CA LEU A 83 1.29 -1.64 -9.35
C LEU A 83 -0.09 -1.40 -8.72
N TRP A 84 -0.76 -0.30 -9.08
CA TRP A 84 -2.10 0.01 -8.58
C TRP A 84 -3.17 -0.99 -9.02
N LEU A 85 -3.12 -1.45 -10.27
CA LEU A 85 -4.01 -2.50 -10.75
C LEU A 85 -3.74 -3.83 -10.04
N SER A 86 -2.47 -4.12 -9.72
CA SER A 86 -2.09 -5.30 -8.94
C SER A 86 -2.60 -5.20 -7.50
N ILE A 87 -2.49 -4.04 -6.86
CA ILE A 87 -3.06 -3.74 -5.54
C ILE A 87 -4.57 -4.02 -5.55
N ARG A 88 -5.30 -3.43 -6.50
CA ARG A 88 -6.75 -3.62 -6.64
C ARG A 88 -7.10 -5.09 -6.83
N HIS A 89 -6.35 -5.80 -7.67
CA HIS A 89 -6.54 -7.23 -7.91
C HIS A 89 -6.37 -8.04 -6.62
N HIS A 90 -5.32 -7.80 -5.83
CA HIS A 90 -5.10 -8.53 -4.58
C HIS A 90 -6.19 -8.26 -3.55
N ILE A 91 -6.63 -7.01 -3.39
CA ILE A 91 -7.73 -6.65 -2.49
C ILE A 91 -8.99 -7.43 -2.85
N HIS A 92 -9.37 -7.42 -4.13
CA HIS A 92 -10.56 -8.10 -4.59
C HIS A 92 -10.44 -9.63 -4.48
N ASN A 93 -9.32 -10.20 -4.94
CA ASN A 93 -9.13 -11.65 -4.99
C ASN A 93 -9.03 -12.28 -3.60
N LYS A 94 -8.47 -11.55 -2.63
CA LYS A 94 -8.37 -12.01 -1.24
C LYS A 94 -9.50 -11.50 -0.35
N HIS A 95 -10.49 -10.76 -0.88
CA HIS A 95 -11.56 -10.15 -0.08
C HIS A 95 -11.04 -9.32 1.11
N LEU A 96 -9.98 -8.53 0.89
CA LEU A 96 -9.37 -7.73 1.95
C LEU A 96 -10.20 -6.48 2.24
N SER A 97 -10.34 -6.13 3.51
CA SER A 97 -10.89 -4.85 3.94
C SER A 97 -9.77 -3.95 4.46
N ILE A 98 -9.32 -3.03 3.61
CA ILE A 98 -8.14 -2.21 3.89
C ILE A 98 -8.51 -0.75 4.06
N THR A 99 -8.07 -0.17 5.16
CA THR A 99 -8.28 1.25 5.47
C THR A 99 -6.92 1.96 5.45
N PRO A 100 -6.58 2.72 4.38
CA PRO A 100 -5.37 3.53 4.38
C PRO A 100 -5.54 4.75 5.30
N GLN A 101 -4.58 4.98 6.19
CA GLN A 101 -4.60 6.06 7.18
C GLN A 101 -3.30 6.85 7.13
N LYS A 102 -3.41 8.19 7.10
CA LYS A 102 -2.26 9.07 7.22
C LYS A 102 -1.85 9.18 8.68
N VAL A 103 -0.58 8.94 8.96
CA VAL A 103 0.04 9.20 10.27
C VAL A 103 1.13 10.27 10.13
N PRO A 104 1.48 11.00 11.20
CA PRO A 104 2.65 11.89 11.17
C PRO A 104 3.95 11.09 10.98
N ALA A 105 4.92 11.64 10.23
CA ALA A 105 6.24 11.02 10.06
C ALA A 105 7.05 11.01 11.37
N HIS A 106 6.80 12.01 12.24
CA HIS A 106 7.43 12.15 13.54
C HIS A 106 6.33 12.42 14.56
N ALA A 107 6.39 11.71 15.70
CA ALA A 107 5.76 12.22 16.90
C ALA A 107 6.46 13.53 17.24
N ASP A 108 5.70 14.56 17.57
CA ASP A 108 6.24 15.80 18.09
C ASP A 108 6.84 15.44 19.46
N ASP A 109 8.13 15.08 19.49
CA ASP A 109 8.89 14.90 20.72
C ASP A 109 9.08 16.29 21.34
N MET A 110 8.07 16.74 22.10
CA MET A 110 8.19 17.83 23.07
C MET A 110 8.18 17.29 24.50
#